data_AF-A0A7V9SMF3-F1
#
_entry.id   AF-A0A7V9SMF3-F1
#
_cell.length_a   1.000
_cell.length_b   1.000
_cell.length_c   1.000
_cell.angle_alpha   90.00
_cell.angle_beta   90.00
_cell.angle_gamma   90.00
#
_symmetry.space_group_name_H-M   'P 1'
#
loop_
_entity.id
_entity.type
_entity.pdbx_description
1 polymer ?
#
loop_
_entity_poly.entity_id
_entity_poly.type
_entity_poly.pdbx_seq_one_letter_code
_entity_poly.pdbx_strand_id
1 'polypeptide(L)'
;MFGKFIGNNRIKENIKRLVESRRVPHSLLFAGAEGIGKKQFALELAKTYVCHNPKMGEACDVCSACKRASKFAFPKFDDRDGFKRVIFSEHSDVGLVVPFNKNILV
;
A
#
# COMPACT_ATOMS: atom_id res chain seq x y z
N MET A 1 -9.91 -1.29 2.84
CA MET A 1 -10.71 -0.05 2.87
C MET A 1 -10.15 0.95 3.90
N PHE A 2 -10.03 2.26 3.60
CA PHE A 2 -9.49 3.25 4.56
C PHE A 2 -10.39 3.46 5.79
N GLY A 3 -11.70 3.19 5.67
CA GLY A 3 -12.64 3.22 6.79
C GLY A 3 -12.27 2.30 7.97
N LYS A 4 -11.42 1.29 7.75
CA LYS A 4 -10.93 0.39 8.80
C LYS A 4 -9.82 1.00 9.67
N PHE A 5 -9.19 2.09 9.24
CA PHE A 5 -8.11 2.70 10.00
C PHE A 5 -8.68 3.61 11.09
N ILE A 6 -8.11 3.60 12.29
CA ILE A 6 -8.51 4.52 13.36
C ILE A 6 -7.71 5.82 13.19
N GLY A 7 -8.38 6.98 13.30
CA GLY A 7 -7.74 8.29 13.19
C GLY A 7 -7.34 8.71 11.76
N ASN A 8 -6.43 9.69 11.64
CA ASN A 8 -5.90 10.21 10.36
C ASN A 8 -6.99 10.67 9.36
N ASN A 9 -8.12 11.18 9.83
CA ASN A 9 -9.29 11.51 8.99
C ASN A 9 -8.94 12.48 7.85
N ARG A 10 -8.18 13.54 8.15
CA ARG A 10 -7.70 14.50 7.14
C ARG A 10 -6.88 13.83 6.02
N ILE A 11 -6.03 12.87 6.36
CA ILE A 11 -5.20 12.16 5.39
C ILE A 11 -6.05 11.22 4.53
N LYS A 12 -7.01 10.51 5.13
CA LYS A 12 -7.96 9.66 4.40
C LYS A 12 -8.74 10.48 3.37
N GLU A 13 -9.30 11.62 3.77
CA GLU A 13 -10.06 12.50 2.89
C GLU A 13 -9.20 13.03 1.74
N ASN A 14 -7.97 13.46 2.03
CA ASN A 14 -7.05 13.93 0.99
C ASN A 14 -6.74 12.83 -0.02
N ILE A 15 -6.43 11.62 0.42
CA ILE A 15 -6.13 10.50 -0.48
C ILE A 15 -7.35 10.12 -1.31
N LYS A 16 -8.55 10.06 -0.70
CA LYS A 16 -9.80 9.81 -1.45
C LYS A 16 -10.01 10.83 -2.55
N ARG A 17 -9.84 12.12 -2.25
CA ARG A 17 -9.95 13.19 -3.25
C ARG A 17 -8.92 13.05 -4.37
N LEU A 18 -7.67 12.69 -4.06
CA LEU A 18 -6.64 12.47 -5.08
C LEU A 18 -7.01 11.32 -6.02
N VAL A 19 -7.54 10.22 -5.49
CA VAL A 19 -8.00 9.07 -6.28
C VAL A 19 -9.23 9.42 -7.12
N GLU A 20 -10.25 10.02 -6.52
CA GLU A 20 -11.50 10.39 -7.20
C GLU A 20 -11.28 11.41 -8.31
N SER A 21 -10.40 12.39 -8.09
CA SER A 21 -10.03 13.37 -9.10
C SER A 21 -9.08 12.82 -10.18
N ARG A 22 -8.60 11.57 -10.03
CA ARG A 22 -7.57 10.96 -10.88
C ARG A 22 -6.28 11.80 -10.99
N ARG A 23 -5.91 12.49 -9.92
CA ARG A 23 -4.73 13.37 -9.83
C ARG A 23 -3.73 12.91 -8.77
N VAL A 24 -3.51 11.60 -8.68
CA VAL A 24 -2.48 11.07 -7.77
C VAL A 24 -1.09 11.28 -8.40
N PRO A 25 -0.13 11.85 -7.66
CA PRO A 25 1.24 11.99 -8.12
C PRO A 25 1.91 10.65 -8.43
N HIS A 26 2.96 10.66 -9.26
CA HIS A 26 3.75 9.46 -9.58
C HIS A 26 4.41 8.81 -8.34
N SER A 27 4.64 9.59 -7.30
CA SER A 27 5.24 9.13 -6.05
C SER A 27 4.63 9.84 -4.85
N LEU A 28 4.41 9.10 -3.77
CA LEU A 28 3.96 9.64 -2.48
C LEU A 28 4.89 9.17 -1.37
N LEU A 29 5.28 10.11 -0.51
CA LEU A 29 6.05 9.83 0.70
C LEU A 29 5.13 9.91 1.93
N PHE A 30 4.94 8.78 2.60
CA PHE A 30 4.27 8.74 3.90
C PHE A 30 5.33 8.86 5.00
N ALA A 31 5.34 9.99 5.71
CA ALA A 31 6.29 10.27 6.79
C ALA A 31 5.60 10.44 8.15
N GLY A 32 6.35 10.22 9.24
CA GLY A 32 5.88 10.35 10.62
C GLY A 32 6.31 9.18 11.52
N ALA A 33 5.87 9.19 12.77
CA ALA A 33 6.25 8.20 13.78
C ALA A 33 5.90 6.75 13.40
N GLU A 34 6.56 5.77 14.02
CA GLU A 34 6.20 4.36 13.86
C GLU A 34 4.78 4.08 14.42
N GLY A 35 4.08 3.10 13.85
CA GLY A 35 2.73 2.74 14.30
C GLY A 35 1.57 3.59 13.77
N ILE A 36 1.81 4.74 13.12
CA ILE A 36 0.72 5.62 12.62
C ILE A 36 -0.01 5.11 11.36
N GLY A 37 0.30 3.89 10.89
CA GLY A 37 -0.35 3.29 9.72
C GLY A 37 0.24 3.65 8.35
N LYS A 38 1.47 4.20 8.26
CA LYS A 38 2.12 4.58 6.98
C LYS A 38 2.08 3.48 5.90
N LYS A 39 2.50 2.26 6.28
CA LYS A 39 2.47 1.08 5.41
C LYS A 39 1.05 0.71 4.99
N GLN A 40 0.09 0.84 5.90
CA GLN A 40 -1.31 0.51 5.62
C GLN A 40 -1.92 1.50 4.62
N PHE A 41 -1.63 2.80 4.74
CA PHE A 41 -2.03 3.80 3.74
C PHE A 41 -1.45 3.51 2.35
N ALA A 42 -0.15 3.22 2.27
CA ALA A 42 0.50 2.89 1.01
C ALA A 42 -0.13 1.64 0.35
N LEU A 43 -0.37 0.59 1.13
CA LEU A 43 -0.96 -0.65 0.63
C LEU A 43 -2.41 -0.46 0.18
N GLU A 44 -3.20 0.29 0.95
CA GLU A 44 -4.60 0.53 0.63
C GLU A 44 -4.77 1.41 -0.61
N LEU A 45 -3.88 2.39 -0.81
CA LEU A 45 -3.82 3.15 -2.05
C LEU A 45 -3.46 2.25 -3.23
N ALA A 46 -2.40 1.44 -3.12
CA ALA A 46 -1.99 0.51 -4.17
C ALA A 46 -3.12 -0.49 -4.54
N LYS A 47 -3.83 -1.01 -3.54
CA LYS A 47 -5.02 -1.85 -3.76
C LYS A 47 -6.15 -1.12 -4.49
N THR A 48 -6.36 0.15 -4.16
CA THR A 48 -7.41 0.96 -4.81
C THR A 48 -7.14 1.12 -6.30
N TYR A 49 -5.87 1.20 -6.69
CA TYR A 49 -5.44 1.30 -8.10
C TYR A 49 -5.69 0.04 -8.92
N VAL A 50 -5.44 -1.14 -8.34
CA VAL A 50 -5.66 -2.42 -9.04
C VAL A 50 -7.09 -2.94 -8.89
N CYS A 51 -7.94 -2.23 -8.15
CA CYS A 51 -9.32 -2.65 -7.92
C CYS A 51 -10.16 -2.51 -9.20
N HIS A 52 -10.95 -3.54 -9.53
CA HIS A 52 -11.86 -3.49 -10.68
C HIS A 52 -13.11 -2.61 -10.46
N ASN A 53 -13.48 -2.38 -9.20
CA ASN A 53 -14.68 -1.62 -8.85
C ASN A 53 -14.45 -0.76 -7.59
N PRO A 54 -13.54 0.23 -7.66
CA PRO A 54 -13.30 1.13 -6.55
C PRO A 54 -14.54 1.99 -6.29
N LYS A 55 -14.88 2.23 -5.02
CA LYS A 55 -16.02 3.06 -4.62
C LYS A 55 -15.54 4.17 -3.70
N MET A 56 -15.92 5.42 -4.00
CA MET A 56 -15.59 6.60 -3.18
C MET A 56 -14.09 6.74 -2.85
N GLY A 57 -13.23 6.47 -3.83
CA GLY A 57 -11.78 6.51 -3.66
C GLY A 57 -11.19 5.38 -2.81
N GLU A 58 -11.92 4.27 -2.62
CA GLU A 58 -11.47 3.11 -1.84
C GLU A 58 -11.57 1.80 -2.64
N ALA A 59 -10.67 0.86 -2.34
CA ALA A 59 -10.73 -0.50 -2.87
C ALA A 59 -11.96 -1.24 -2.33
N CYS A 60 -12.61 -2.06 -3.18
CA CYS A 60 -13.80 -2.81 -2.77
C CYS A 60 -13.52 -3.98 -1.82
N ASP A 61 -12.26 -4.36 -1.60
CA ASP A 61 -11.79 -5.51 -0.81
C ASP A 61 -12.33 -6.90 -1.24
N VAL A 62 -13.29 -7.01 -2.16
CA VAL A 62 -13.96 -8.28 -2.51
C VAL A 62 -13.56 -8.86 -3.87
N CYS A 63 -13.10 -8.03 -4.81
CA CYS A 63 -12.71 -8.51 -6.15
C CYS A 63 -11.40 -9.31 -6.11
N SER A 64 -11.17 -10.11 -7.15
CA SER A 64 -9.98 -10.98 -7.27
C SER A 64 -8.68 -10.18 -7.19
N ALA A 65 -8.61 -9.01 -7.84
CA ALA A 65 -7.44 -8.14 -7.79
C ALA A 65 -7.14 -7.65 -6.37
N CYS A 66 -8.16 -7.16 -5.63
CA CYS A 66 -8.01 -6.74 -4.23
C CYS A 66 -7.51 -7.88 -3.32
N LYS A 67 -8.07 -9.09 -3.51
CA LYS A 67 -7.67 -10.28 -2.72
C LYS A 67 -6.21 -10.65 -2.98
N ARG A 68 -5.78 -10.65 -4.24
CA ARG A 68 -4.39 -10.95 -4.64
C ARG A 68 -3.42 -9.87 -4.13
N ALA A 69 -3.79 -8.61 -4.26
CA ALA A 69 -2.97 -7.47 -3.81
C ALA A 69 -2.78 -7.40 -2.28
N SER A 70 -3.63 -8.09 -1.51
CA SER A 70 -3.54 -8.11 -0.04
C SER A 70 -2.65 -9.22 0.50
N LYS A 71 -2.22 -10.17 -0.34
CA LYS A 71 -1.44 -11.34 0.08
C LYS A 71 0.00 -11.22 -0.38
N PHE A 72 0.93 -11.28 0.57
CA PHE A 72 2.36 -11.22 0.32
C PHE A 72 3.02 -12.49 0.84
N ALA A 73 3.93 -13.04 0.05
CA ALA A 73 4.82 -14.12 0.48
C ALA A 73 6.14 -13.50 0.95
N PHE A 74 6.25 -13.27 2.26
CA PHE A 74 7.51 -12.78 2.83
C PHE A 74 8.53 -13.92 2.87
N PRO A 75 9.80 -13.68 2.46
CA PRO A 75 10.86 -14.67 2.58
C PRO A 75 11.11 -15.00 4.06
N LYS A 76 11.57 -16.23 4.32
CA LYS A 76 11.97 -16.65 5.67
C LYS A 76 13.29 -15.97 6.06
N PHE A 77 13.52 -15.86 7.36
CA PHE A 77 14.70 -15.17 7.90
C PHE A 77 16.04 -15.88 7.59
N ASP A 78 16.01 -17.21 7.36
CA ASP A 78 17.20 -18.02 7.08
C ASP A 78 17.61 -18.05 5.61
N ASP A 79 16.87 -17.36 4.74
CA ASP A 79 17.05 -17.37 3.30
C ASP A 79 18.29 -16.54 2.93
N ARG A 80 19.46 -17.19 2.88
CA ARG A 80 20.76 -16.54 2.59
C ARG A 80 20.84 -15.97 1.17
N ASP A 81 19.97 -16.44 0.27
CA ASP A 81 19.75 -15.90 -1.08
C ASP A 81 18.65 -14.81 -1.12
N GLY A 82 18.14 -14.42 0.05
CA GLY A 82 16.98 -13.55 0.27
C GLY A 82 17.15 -12.07 -0.11
N PHE A 83 18.04 -11.72 -1.05
CA PHE A 83 18.13 -10.37 -1.63
C PHE A 83 17.01 -10.08 -2.64
N LYS A 84 15.80 -10.62 -2.45
CA LYS A 84 14.63 -10.15 -3.21
C LYS A 84 14.34 -8.72 -2.76
N ARG A 85 14.88 -7.76 -3.51
CA ARG A 85 14.65 -6.31 -3.32
C ARG A 85 13.16 -5.98 -3.37
N VAL A 86 12.38 -6.78 -4.10
CA VAL A 86 10.93 -6.62 -4.27
C VAL A 86 10.21 -7.89 -3.83
N ILE A 87 9.30 -7.74 -2.88
CA ILE A 87 8.40 -8.77 -2.38
C ILE A 87 7.04 -8.52 -3.04
N PHE A 88 6.78 -9.22 -4.14
CA PHE A 88 5.50 -9.10 -4.83
C PHE A 88 4.36 -9.71 -4.01
N SER A 89 3.19 -9.12 -4.14
CA SER A 89 1.93 -9.76 -3.74
C SER A 89 1.55 -10.84 -4.76
N GLU A 90 0.45 -11.56 -4.52
CA GLU A 90 -0.15 -12.41 -5.57
C GLU A 90 -0.64 -11.59 -6.79
N HIS A 91 -0.68 -10.26 -6.70
CA HIS A 91 -0.92 -9.34 -7.80
C HIS A 91 0.41 -8.84 -8.37
N SER A 92 0.60 -8.96 -9.70
CA SER A 92 1.84 -8.59 -10.39
C SER A 92 2.22 -7.12 -10.19
N ASP A 93 1.22 -6.25 -10.17
CA ASP A 93 1.43 -4.79 -10.14
C ASP A 93 1.60 -4.23 -8.72
N VAL A 94 1.52 -5.07 -7.69
CA VAL A 94 1.65 -4.66 -6.29
C VAL A 94 2.79 -5.42 -5.65
N GLY A 95 3.81 -4.69 -5.21
CA GLY A 95 4.97 -5.24 -4.51
C GLY A 95 5.49 -4.30 -3.43
N LEU A 96 6.27 -4.85 -2.50
CA LEU A 96 6.93 -4.13 -1.43
C LEU A 96 8.43 -4.12 -1.66
N VAL A 97 9.05 -2.95 -1.56
CA VAL A 97 10.50 -2.82 -1.59
C VAL A 97 11.01 -2.62 -0.17
N VAL A 98 11.93 -3.47 0.27
CA VAL A 98 12.57 -3.35 1.59
C VAL A 98 13.98 -2.79 1.40
N PRO A 99 14.29 -1.60 1.93
CA PRO A 99 15.63 -1.03 1.79
C PRO A 99 16.65 -1.82 2.63
N PHE A 100 17.84 -2.04 2.05
CA PHE A 100 18.91 -2.85 2.64
C PHE A 100 19.42 -2.33 4.00
N ASN A 101 19.29 -1.04 4.28
CA ASN A 101 19.86 -0.43 5.49
C ASN A 101 18.88 0.40 6.35
N LYS A 102 17.55 0.29 6.16
CA LYS A 102 16.52 1.11 6.86
C LYS A 102 16.77 2.64 6.89
N ASN A 103 17.78 3.15 6.18
CA ASN A 103 18.14 4.56 6.16
C ASN A 103 17.37 5.26 5.05
N ILE A 104 16.14 5.67 5.34
CA ILE A 104 15.50 6.77 4.63
C ILE A 104 15.49 7.93 5.63
N LEU A 105 16.53 8.77 5.58
CA LEU A 105 16.57 10.02 6.32
C LEU A 105 15.55 10.95 5.63
N VAL A 106 14.42 11.20 6.30
CA VAL A 106 13.40 12.18 5.89
C VAL A 106 13.40 13.32 6.89
#